data_AF-A0A089HN79-F1
#
_entry.id   AF-A0A089HN79-F1
#
_cell.length_a   1.000
_cell.length_b   1.000
_cell.length_c   1.000
_cell.angle_alpha   90.00
_cell.angle_beta   90.00
_cell.angle_gamma   90.00
#
_symmetry.space_group_name_H-M   'P 1'
#
loop_
_entity.id
_entity.type
_entity.pdbx_description
1 polymer ?
#
loop_
_entity_poly.entity_id
_entity_poly.type
_entity_poly.pdbx_seq_one_letter_code
_entity_poly.pdbx_strand_id
1 'polypeptide(L)'
;MTQSENRSADGVALVTGASSGFGLLTAVKLAEQGFKVIAAMRDPLRKEDLERLAERSGVLDRLHVMRMDVTDPAGIEQAVSGVLAAYGRIDVLVNNAGYAAGGFVEEVPMEEWRRQLETNFFGLVAVTKAILPAMRERRTGLIINIGSVSGLAAFPGFAPYAASKFAVEGFSESLRHEMSPFGVKVVLLEPGAYRTAIWNKGLSQISTTDGSPYQARLDAVLRYARKSADTAPDPQEVADLIGRIVQMRSPRLRYVLGRGSRLMIGGRNLLPWGWFERIVAWALK
;
A
#
# COMPACT_ATOMS: atom_id res chain seq x y z
N MET A 1 -10.81 -35.05 -6.27
CA MET A 1 -11.66 -34.26 -5.36
C MET A 1 -10.85 -34.03 -4.09
N THR A 2 -10.09 -32.93 -4.03
CA THR A 2 -9.36 -32.52 -2.82
C THR A 2 -10.03 -31.25 -2.33
N GLN A 3 -10.78 -31.38 -1.23
CA GLN A 3 -11.36 -30.26 -0.52
C GLN A 3 -10.25 -29.26 -0.20
N SER A 4 -10.44 -28.00 -0.61
CA SER A 4 -9.53 -26.93 -0.25
C SER A 4 -9.59 -26.76 1.27
N GLU A 5 -8.50 -27.05 1.96
CA GLU A 5 -8.28 -26.51 3.30
C GLU A 5 -8.26 -24.98 3.16
N ASN A 6 -9.44 -24.41 3.41
CA ASN A 6 -9.69 -22.99 3.52
C ASN A 6 -8.73 -22.45 4.58
N ARG A 7 -7.96 -21.39 4.30
CA ARG A 7 -7.20 -20.73 5.38
C ARG A 7 -8.25 -20.28 6.40
N SER A 8 -8.17 -20.87 7.60
CA SER A 8 -9.28 -20.94 8.56
C SER A 8 -9.80 -19.57 8.98
N ALA A 9 -11.10 -19.52 9.28
CA ALA A 9 -11.88 -18.38 9.78
C ALA A 9 -11.49 -17.90 11.21
N ASP A 10 -10.22 -18.07 11.60
CA ASP A 10 -9.64 -17.76 12.91
C ASP A 10 -8.17 -17.29 12.85
N GLY A 11 -7.66 -16.96 11.66
CA GLY A 11 -6.31 -16.42 11.49
C GLY A 11 -6.17 -14.99 12.02
N VAL A 12 -4.93 -14.53 12.20
CA VAL A 12 -4.62 -13.14 12.61
C VAL A 12 -4.08 -12.37 11.42
N ALA A 13 -4.66 -11.20 11.13
CA ALA A 13 -4.18 -10.29 10.11
C ALA A 13 -3.72 -8.98 10.75
N LEU A 14 -2.57 -8.44 10.32
CA LEU A 14 -2.11 -7.11 10.67
C LEU A 14 -2.17 -6.21 9.44
N VAL A 15 -2.88 -5.09 9.55
CA VAL A 15 -3.04 -4.10 8.47
C VAL A 15 -2.47 -2.76 8.94
N THR A 16 -1.41 -2.27 8.29
CA THR A 16 -0.83 -0.96 8.61
C THR A 16 -1.57 0.17 7.89
N GLY A 17 -1.69 1.35 8.50
CA GLY A 17 -2.41 2.48 7.91
C GLY A 17 -3.92 2.24 7.80
N ALA A 18 -4.51 1.55 8.78
CA ALA A 18 -5.91 1.09 8.74
C ALA A 18 -6.96 2.19 9.01
N SER A 19 -6.57 3.45 9.23
CA SER A 19 -7.50 4.53 9.58
C SER A 19 -8.28 5.12 8.40
N SER A 20 -7.89 4.84 7.15
CA SER A 20 -8.59 5.33 5.97
C SER A 20 -8.24 4.55 4.70
N GLY A 21 -8.97 4.84 3.60
CA GLY A 21 -8.64 4.34 2.26
C GLY A 21 -8.58 2.82 2.18
N PHE A 22 -7.59 2.29 1.46
CA PHE A 22 -7.44 0.85 1.28
C PHE A 22 -7.24 0.10 2.60
N GLY A 23 -6.48 0.66 3.54
CA GLY A 23 -6.22 0.01 4.83
C GLY A 23 -7.49 -0.23 5.63
N LEU A 24 -8.37 0.78 5.72
CA LEU A 24 -9.65 0.68 6.41
C LEU A 24 -10.54 -0.40 5.77
N LEU A 25 -10.74 -0.31 4.45
CA LEU A 25 -11.59 -1.26 3.72
C LEU A 25 -11.03 -2.68 3.78
N THR A 26 -9.71 -2.83 3.71
CA THR A 26 -9.04 -4.12 3.83
C THR A 26 -9.20 -4.71 5.23
N ALA A 27 -9.10 -3.88 6.28
CA ALA A 27 -9.27 -4.34 7.64
C ALA A 27 -10.68 -4.91 7.86
N VAL A 28 -11.72 -4.20 7.40
CA VAL A 28 -13.11 -4.70 7.45
C VAL A 28 -13.27 -5.95 6.59
N LYS A 29 -12.72 -5.96 5.37
CA LYS A 29 -12.84 -7.11 4.47
C LYS A 29 -12.21 -8.38 5.02
N LEU A 30 -11.07 -8.28 5.69
CA LEU A 30 -10.43 -9.42 6.33
C LEU A 30 -11.23 -9.89 7.56
N ALA A 31 -11.83 -8.96 8.31
CA ALA A 31 -12.70 -9.30 9.43
C ALA A 31 -13.98 -10.05 8.95
N GLU A 32 -14.59 -9.63 7.83
CA GLU A 32 -15.69 -10.36 7.16
C GLU A 32 -15.31 -11.79 6.76
N GLN A 33 -14.02 -12.05 6.53
CA GLN A 33 -13.50 -13.38 6.21
C GLN A 33 -13.10 -14.19 7.45
N GLY A 34 -13.42 -13.70 8.64
CA GLY A 34 -13.16 -14.39 9.90
C GLY A 34 -11.77 -14.15 10.46
N PHE A 35 -10.94 -13.26 9.90
CA PHE A 35 -9.67 -12.93 10.57
C PHE A 35 -9.93 -12.11 11.82
N LYS A 36 -9.13 -12.32 12.87
CA LYS A 36 -8.89 -11.31 13.91
C LYS A 36 -7.94 -10.28 13.33
N VAL A 37 -8.40 -9.04 13.18
CA VAL A 37 -7.67 -8.01 12.46
C VAL A 37 -7.09 -6.99 13.42
N ILE A 38 -5.76 -6.92 13.46
CA ILE A 38 -5.01 -5.85 14.10
C ILE A 38 -4.96 -4.67 13.13
N ALA A 39 -5.85 -3.71 13.34
CA ALA A 39 -5.95 -2.48 12.56
C ALA A 39 -4.96 -1.44 13.09
N ALA A 40 -3.74 -1.48 12.56
CA ALA A 40 -2.64 -0.66 13.02
C ALA A 40 -2.66 0.72 12.35
N MET A 41 -2.55 1.79 13.16
CA MET A 41 -2.54 3.17 12.68
C MET A 41 -1.68 4.08 13.56
N ARG A 42 -1.09 5.11 12.95
CA ARG A 42 -0.25 6.08 13.69
C ARG A 42 -1.02 6.84 14.77
N ASP A 43 -2.28 7.16 14.47
CA ASP A 43 -3.17 7.91 15.36
C ASP A 43 -4.48 7.13 15.58
N PRO A 44 -4.63 6.43 16.71
CA PRO A 44 -5.85 5.70 17.07
C PRO A 44 -7.08 6.57 17.24
N LEU A 45 -6.95 7.89 17.39
CA LEU A 45 -8.08 8.83 17.45
C LEU A 45 -8.75 9.05 16.09
N ARG A 46 -8.34 8.32 15.06
CA ARG A 46 -8.94 8.37 13.70
C ARG A 46 -9.60 7.05 13.32
N LYS A 47 -10.08 6.31 14.33
CA LYS A 47 -10.68 4.98 14.17
C LYS A 47 -12.19 5.02 13.88
N GLU A 48 -12.83 6.18 13.97
CA GLU A 48 -14.29 6.32 13.95
C GLU A 48 -14.90 5.78 12.66
N ASP A 49 -14.29 6.07 11.51
CA ASP A 49 -14.76 5.58 10.20
C ASP A 49 -14.57 4.06 10.07
N LEU A 50 -13.48 3.52 10.64
CA LEU A 50 -13.21 2.08 10.66
C LEU A 50 -14.24 1.35 11.53
N GLU A 51 -14.43 1.81 12.77
CA GLU A 51 -15.39 1.21 13.71
C GLU A 51 -16.82 1.29 13.15
N ARG A 52 -17.22 2.43 12.58
CA ARG A 52 -18.53 2.62 11.95
C ARG A 52 -18.75 1.65 10.79
N LEU A 53 -17.75 1.47 9.91
CA LEU A 53 -17.89 0.54 8.79
C LEU A 53 -17.94 -0.91 9.28
N ALA A 54 -17.13 -1.26 10.28
CA ALA A 54 -17.11 -2.59 10.85
C ALA A 54 -18.40 -2.95 11.59
N GLU A 55 -18.98 -2.00 12.32
CA GLU A 55 -20.28 -2.15 12.98
C GLU A 55 -21.38 -2.41 11.96
N ARG A 56 -21.44 -1.61 10.88
CA ARG A 56 -22.37 -1.83 9.77
C ARG A 56 -22.20 -3.19 9.09
N SER A 57 -20.99 -3.73 9.10
CA SER A 57 -20.65 -5.01 8.49
C SER A 57 -20.78 -6.19 9.48
N GLY A 58 -21.11 -5.92 10.76
CA GLY A 58 -21.27 -6.93 11.80
C GLY A 58 -19.98 -7.63 12.23
N VAL A 59 -18.82 -6.96 12.11
CA VAL A 59 -17.48 -7.55 12.35
C VAL A 59 -16.62 -6.73 13.32
N LEU A 60 -17.25 -5.83 14.08
CA LEU A 60 -16.54 -4.94 15.01
C LEU A 60 -15.78 -5.73 16.09
N ASP A 61 -16.32 -6.85 16.55
CA ASP A 61 -15.72 -7.76 17.54
C ASP A 61 -14.42 -8.44 17.05
N ARG A 62 -14.21 -8.46 15.72
CA ARG A 62 -13.01 -9.01 15.09
C ARG A 62 -11.91 -7.98 14.85
N LEU A 63 -12.17 -6.70 15.12
CA LEU A 63 -11.18 -5.63 14.96
C LEU A 63 -10.53 -5.24 16.29
N HIS A 64 -9.21 -5.11 16.25
CA HIS A 64 -8.43 -4.55 17.34
C HIS A 64 -7.61 -3.37 16.81
N VAL A 65 -7.99 -2.16 17.21
CA VAL A 65 -7.24 -0.94 16.87
C VAL A 65 -5.97 -0.87 17.70
N MET A 66 -4.83 -0.69 17.03
CA MET A 66 -3.53 -0.63 17.68
C MET A 66 -2.75 0.59 17.19
N ARG A 67 -2.11 1.31 18.11
CA ARG A 67 -1.16 2.35 17.74
C ARG A 67 0.09 1.70 17.16
N MET A 68 0.48 2.12 15.95
CA MET A 68 1.77 1.76 15.34
C MET A 68 2.15 2.88 14.37
N ASP A 69 3.26 3.55 14.67
CA ASP A 69 3.94 4.39 13.68
C ASP A 69 4.99 3.54 12.98
N VAL A 70 4.91 3.44 11.66
CA VAL A 70 5.86 2.61 10.89
C VAL A 70 7.25 3.24 10.81
N THR A 71 7.41 4.50 11.22
CA THR A 71 8.71 5.17 11.31
C THR A 71 9.34 5.07 12.71
N ASP A 72 8.75 4.30 13.62
CA ASP A 72 9.26 4.06 14.97
C ASP A 72 9.63 2.58 15.14
N PRO A 73 10.90 2.19 14.90
CA PRO A 73 11.33 0.80 14.98
C PRO A 73 11.06 0.13 16.33
N ALA A 74 11.27 0.85 17.43
CA ALA A 74 11.03 0.32 18.78
C ALA A 74 9.52 0.10 19.01
N GLY A 75 8.68 1.05 18.57
CA GLY A 75 7.24 0.91 18.60
C GLY A 75 6.73 -0.27 17.75
N ILE A 76 7.34 -0.50 16.58
CA ILE A 76 7.02 -1.66 15.73
C ILE A 76 7.34 -2.97 16.44
N GLU A 77 8.54 -3.11 17.01
CA GLU A 77 8.97 -4.32 17.70
C GLU A 77 8.08 -4.64 18.90
N GLN A 78 7.76 -3.63 19.71
CA GLN A 78 6.86 -3.77 20.86
C GLN A 78 5.46 -4.20 20.42
N ALA A 79 4.91 -3.54 19.41
CA ALA A 79 3.57 -3.85 18.90
C ALA A 79 3.50 -5.27 18.32
N VAL A 80 4.44 -5.65 17.46
CA VAL A 80 4.49 -7.00 16.86
C VAL A 80 4.67 -8.07 17.93
N SER A 81 5.58 -7.86 18.89
CA SER A 81 5.80 -8.79 20.00
C SER A 81 4.55 -8.93 20.86
N GLY A 82 3.82 -7.84 21.10
CA GLY A 82 2.54 -7.86 21.81
C GLY A 82 1.47 -8.68 21.08
N VAL A 83 1.35 -8.53 19.76
CA VAL A 83 0.42 -9.34 18.95
C VAL A 83 0.82 -10.82 18.99
N LEU A 84 2.10 -11.13 18.84
CA LEU A 84 2.59 -12.51 18.88
C LEU A 84 2.41 -13.13 20.27
N ALA A 85 2.59 -12.38 21.36
CA ALA A 85 2.32 -12.86 22.71
C ALA A 85 0.82 -13.12 22.95
N ALA A 86 -0.06 -12.24 22.44
CA ALA A 86 -1.50 -12.36 22.64
C ALA A 86 -2.15 -13.47 21.79
N TYR A 87 -1.68 -13.67 20.56
CA TYR A 87 -2.33 -14.56 19.60
C TYR A 87 -1.47 -15.73 19.11
N GLY A 88 -0.16 -15.72 19.39
CA GLY A 88 0.80 -16.75 18.94
C GLY A 88 1.12 -16.72 17.44
N ARG A 89 0.46 -15.87 16.65
CA ARG A 89 0.56 -15.86 15.20
C ARG A 89 0.20 -14.51 14.58
N ILE A 90 0.79 -14.26 13.41
CA ILE A 90 0.32 -13.31 12.40
C ILE A 90 0.35 -14.08 11.07
N ASP A 91 -0.80 -14.27 10.45
CA ASP A 91 -0.94 -15.06 9.21
C ASP A 91 -0.90 -14.20 7.96
N VAL A 92 -1.45 -13.00 8.06
CA VAL A 92 -1.51 -12.04 6.96
C VAL A 92 -0.93 -10.72 7.45
N LEU A 93 0.07 -10.21 6.73
CA LEU A 93 0.55 -8.84 6.87
C LEU A 93 0.12 -8.06 5.63
N VAL A 94 -0.60 -6.95 5.82
CA VAL A 94 -0.87 -5.98 4.75
C VAL A 94 -0.10 -4.70 5.05
N ASN A 95 1.02 -4.51 4.36
CA ASN A 95 1.79 -3.28 4.40
C ASN A 95 1.13 -2.23 3.51
N ASN A 96 0.26 -1.43 4.11
CA ASN A 96 -0.53 -0.40 3.43
C ASN A 96 -0.15 1.03 3.86
N ALA A 97 0.42 1.22 5.06
CA ALA A 97 0.83 2.55 5.52
C ALA A 97 1.72 3.25 4.48
N GLY A 98 1.34 4.48 4.13
CA GLY A 98 2.05 5.26 3.15
C GLY A 98 1.32 6.55 2.80
N TYR A 99 2.07 7.48 2.23
CA TYR A 99 1.54 8.73 1.71
C TYR A 99 2.29 9.12 0.43
N ALA A 100 1.82 10.17 -0.24
CA ALA A 100 2.43 10.69 -1.46
C ALA A 100 2.87 12.14 -1.23
N ALA A 101 4.17 12.38 -1.39
CA ALA A 101 4.77 13.68 -1.54
C ALA A 101 5.11 13.91 -3.02
N GLY A 102 5.14 15.17 -3.42
CA GLY A 102 5.44 15.55 -4.78
C GLY A 102 5.98 16.97 -4.90
N GLY A 103 6.23 17.37 -6.13
CA GLY A 103 6.94 18.59 -6.50
C GLY A 103 8.00 18.30 -7.55
N PHE A 104 8.60 19.36 -8.09
CA PHE A 104 9.72 19.25 -9.02
C PHE A 104 11.02 18.97 -8.28
N VAL A 105 11.88 18.14 -8.86
CA VAL A 105 12.99 17.49 -8.14
C VAL A 105 13.88 18.47 -7.39
N GLU A 106 14.28 19.58 -8.01
CA GLU A 106 15.16 20.58 -7.38
C GLU A 106 14.47 21.49 -6.36
N GLU A 107 13.13 21.47 -6.30
CA GLU A 107 12.33 22.30 -5.39
C GLU A 107 11.77 21.52 -4.20
N VAL A 108 11.84 20.18 -4.23
CA VAL A 108 11.41 19.34 -3.10
C VAL A 108 12.56 19.25 -2.08
N PRO A 109 12.38 19.73 -0.84
CA PRO A 109 13.41 19.64 0.19
C PRO A 109 13.79 18.20 0.50
N MET A 110 15.08 17.95 0.75
CA MET A 110 15.61 16.60 1.03
C MET A 110 14.96 15.93 2.24
N GLU A 111 14.46 16.71 3.19
CA GLU A 111 13.71 16.20 4.35
C GLU A 111 12.41 15.53 3.92
N GLU A 112 11.73 16.03 2.87
CA GLU A 112 10.52 15.40 2.35
C GLU A 112 10.84 14.11 1.59
N TRP A 113 11.94 14.07 0.84
CA TRP A 113 12.45 12.81 0.25
C TRP A 113 12.69 11.76 1.33
N ARG A 114 13.37 12.13 2.42
CA ARG A 114 13.61 11.21 3.54
C ARG A 114 12.31 10.74 4.17
N ARG A 115 11.41 11.65 4.57
CA ARG A 115 10.10 11.28 5.16
C ARG A 115 9.29 10.34 4.27
N GLN A 116 9.31 10.59 2.95
CA GLN A 116 8.62 9.77 1.96
C GLN A 116 9.15 8.33 1.96
N LEU A 117 10.47 8.16 1.98
CA LEU A 117 11.12 6.84 2.01
C LEU A 117 11.01 6.18 3.39
N GLU A 118 11.14 6.94 4.48
CA GLU A 118 10.96 6.47 5.85
C GLU A 118 9.60 5.79 6.02
N THR A 119 8.53 6.42 5.54
CA THR A 119 7.19 5.86 5.69
C THR A 119 6.90 4.74 4.69
N ASN A 120 7.07 5.00 3.39
CA ASN A 120 6.60 4.09 2.35
C ASN A 120 7.51 2.87 2.14
N PHE A 121 8.79 2.98 2.49
CA PHE A 121 9.79 1.94 2.24
C PHE A 121 10.39 1.40 3.53
N PHE A 122 11.13 2.21 4.29
CA PHE A 122 11.81 1.72 5.49
C PHE A 122 10.83 1.20 6.54
N GLY A 123 9.70 1.88 6.74
CA GLY A 123 8.66 1.41 7.65
C GLY A 123 8.01 0.09 7.20
N LEU A 124 7.76 -0.07 5.90
CA LEU A 124 7.31 -1.35 5.33
C LEU A 124 8.33 -2.46 5.60
N VAL A 125 9.62 -2.19 5.37
CA VAL A 125 10.71 -3.14 5.62
C VAL A 125 10.80 -3.48 7.10
N ALA A 126 10.72 -2.50 8.00
CA ALA A 126 10.82 -2.69 9.44
C ALA A 126 9.69 -3.57 10.00
N VAL A 127 8.43 -3.26 9.64
CA VAL A 127 7.27 -4.08 10.03
C VAL A 127 7.41 -5.50 9.50
N THR A 128 7.82 -5.64 8.23
CA THR A 128 8.04 -6.96 7.63
C THR A 128 9.10 -7.74 8.40
N LYS A 129 10.27 -7.14 8.64
CA LYS A 129 11.39 -7.76 9.38
C LYS A 129 10.98 -8.24 10.77
N ALA A 130 10.17 -7.47 11.49
CA ALA A 130 9.69 -7.85 12.82
C ALA A 130 8.80 -9.10 12.81
N ILE A 131 8.08 -9.36 11.71
CA ILE A 131 7.11 -10.46 11.59
C ILE A 131 7.74 -11.72 10.96
N LEU A 132 8.73 -11.56 10.09
CA LEU A 132 9.33 -12.65 9.32
C LEU A 132 9.79 -13.86 10.15
N PRO A 133 10.47 -13.70 11.32
CA PRO A 133 10.91 -14.85 12.11
C PRO A 133 9.77 -15.79 12.49
N ALA A 134 8.64 -15.24 12.94
CA ALA A 134 7.47 -16.02 13.36
C ALA A 134 6.79 -16.72 12.16
N MET A 135 6.68 -16.05 11.02
CA MET A 135 6.15 -16.67 9.80
C MET A 135 7.07 -17.78 9.27
N ARG A 136 8.39 -17.54 9.30
CA ARG A 136 9.43 -18.50 8.88
C ARG A 136 9.42 -19.76 9.73
N GLU A 137 9.38 -19.62 11.05
CA GLU A 137 9.36 -20.74 12.00
C GLU A 137 8.11 -21.60 11.81
N ARG A 138 6.94 -20.98 11.64
CA ARG A 138 5.67 -21.67 11.35
C ARG A 138 5.57 -22.20 9.91
N ARG A 139 6.54 -21.86 9.06
CA ARG A 139 6.60 -22.19 7.63
C ARG A 139 5.35 -21.82 6.85
N THR A 140 4.66 -20.75 7.26
CA THR A 140 3.42 -20.26 6.67
C THR A 140 3.24 -18.78 6.94
N GLY A 141 2.69 -18.07 5.97
CA GLY A 141 2.43 -16.65 6.06
C GLY A 141 2.07 -16.06 4.71
N LEU A 142 1.47 -14.88 4.73
CA LEU A 142 1.17 -14.10 3.54
C LEU A 142 1.46 -12.63 3.81
N ILE A 143 2.38 -12.07 3.07
CA ILE A 143 2.72 -10.66 3.07
C ILE A 143 2.13 -10.04 1.81
N ILE A 144 1.38 -8.96 1.98
CA ILE A 144 0.77 -8.18 0.91
C ILE A 144 1.31 -6.76 1.03
N ASN A 145 2.13 -6.37 0.06
CA ASN A 145 2.67 -5.03 -0.04
C ASN A 145 1.77 -4.20 -0.98
N ILE A 146 1.34 -3.03 -0.52
CA ILE A 146 0.61 -2.08 -1.37
C ILE A 146 1.63 -1.21 -2.11
N GLY A 147 1.91 -1.59 -3.35
CA GLY A 147 2.69 -0.85 -4.33
C GLY A 147 1.89 0.32 -4.92
N SER A 148 2.11 0.57 -6.21
CA SER A 148 1.44 1.57 -7.03
C SER A 148 1.86 1.39 -8.48
N VAL A 149 1.01 1.77 -9.44
CA VAL A 149 1.48 2.00 -10.81
C VAL A 149 2.68 2.96 -10.89
N SER A 150 2.85 3.84 -9.90
CA SER A 150 4.03 4.70 -9.76
C SER A 150 5.33 3.99 -9.36
N GLY A 151 5.26 2.72 -8.95
CA GLY A 151 6.41 1.82 -8.79
C GLY A 151 6.81 1.12 -10.10
N LEU A 152 5.96 1.22 -11.13
CA LEU A 152 6.20 0.67 -12.45
C LEU A 152 6.40 1.74 -13.52
N ALA A 153 5.89 2.96 -13.33
CA ALA A 153 6.06 4.08 -14.25
C ALA A 153 6.14 5.39 -13.46
N ALA A 154 7.16 6.22 -13.73
CA ALA A 154 7.31 7.50 -13.06
C ALA A 154 6.67 8.64 -13.87
N PHE A 155 6.11 9.62 -13.18
CA PHE A 155 5.47 10.80 -13.78
C PHE A 155 6.03 12.09 -13.17
N PRO A 156 6.05 13.20 -13.93
CA PRO A 156 6.49 14.50 -13.42
C PRO A 156 5.72 14.91 -12.17
N GLY A 157 6.40 15.56 -11.23
CA GLY A 157 5.81 16.05 -9.99
C GLY A 157 5.66 15.01 -8.88
N PHE A 158 6.06 13.74 -9.09
CA PHE A 158 5.91 12.66 -8.10
C PHE A 158 7.19 11.87 -7.83
N ALA A 159 8.36 12.46 -8.09
CA ALA A 159 9.64 11.73 -8.02
C ALA A 159 9.93 11.07 -6.66
N PRO A 160 9.72 11.73 -5.48
CA PRO A 160 9.92 11.07 -4.19
C PRO A 160 8.99 9.86 -4.00
N TYR A 161 7.71 10.03 -4.32
CA TYR A 161 6.71 8.97 -4.21
C TYR A 161 7.03 7.80 -5.14
N ALA A 162 7.31 8.08 -6.42
CA ALA A 162 7.68 7.06 -7.39
C ALA A 162 8.94 6.29 -6.94
N ALA A 163 9.99 6.99 -6.52
CA ALA A 163 11.21 6.36 -5.99
C ALA A 163 10.89 5.38 -4.84
N SER A 164 10.03 5.79 -3.90
CA SER A 164 9.60 4.91 -2.80
C SER A 164 8.87 3.66 -3.27
N LYS A 165 8.02 3.77 -4.31
CA LYS A 165 7.24 2.64 -4.83
C LYS A 165 8.07 1.71 -5.71
N PHE A 166 9.04 2.23 -6.46
CA PHE A 166 10.06 1.42 -7.14
C PHE A 166 10.92 0.64 -6.13
N ALA A 167 11.25 1.23 -4.97
CA ALA A 167 11.97 0.52 -3.93
C ALA A 167 11.15 -0.67 -3.35
N VAL A 168 9.84 -0.48 -3.18
CA VAL A 168 8.93 -1.55 -2.73
C VAL A 168 8.85 -2.71 -3.74
N GLU A 169 8.90 -2.44 -5.05
CA GLU A 169 8.97 -3.48 -6.09
C GLU A 169 10.18 -4.39 -5.90
N GLY A 170 11.38 -3.79 -5.88
CA GLY A 170 12.64 -4.54 -5.75
C GLY A 170 12.71 -5.31 -4.43
N PHE A 171 12.27 -4.70 -3.33
CA PHE A 171 12.18 -5.39 -2.04
C PHE A 171 11.23 -6.59 -2.09
N SER A 172 10.06 -6.45 -2.71
CA SER A 172 9.06 -7.52 -2.76
C SER A 172 9.48 -8.69 -3.63
N GLU A 173 10.21 -8.44 -4.72
CA GLU A 173 10.84 -9.48 -5.54
C GLU A 173 11.88 -10.27 -4.75
N SER A 174 12.84 -9.58 -4.12
CA SER A 174 13.87 -10.23 -3.29
C SER A 174 13.23 -11.06 -2.18
N LEU A 175 12.31 -10.44 -1.43
CA LEU A 175 11.64 -11.09 -0.31
C LEU A 175 10.87 -12.34 -0.74
N ARG A 176 10.22 -12.34 -1.92
CA ARG A 176 9.52 -13.52 -2.43
C ARG A 176 10.48 -14.70 -2.63
N HIS A 177 11.67 -14.45 -3.16
CA HIS A 177 12.70 -15.48 -3.35
C HIS A 177 13.22 -16.00 -2.01
N GLU A 178 13.57 -15.10 -1.09
CA GLU A 178 14.10 -15.46 0.24
C GLU A 178 13.10 -16.31 1.04
N MET A 179 11.80 -15.99 0.94
CA MET A 179 10.75 -16.56 1.79
C MET A 179 10.06 -17.80 1.22
N SER A 180 10.21 -18.06 -0.09
CA SER A 180 9.61 -19.24 -0.74
C SER A 180 10.02 -20.58 -0.10
N PRO A 181 11.29 -20.84 0.29
CA PRO A 181 11.69 -22.08 0.96
C PRO A 181 11.01 -22.31 2.32
N PHE A 182 10.46 -21.26 2.92
CA PHE A 182 9.78 -21.29 4.21
C PHE A 182 8.25 -21.24 4.06
N GLY A 183 7.68 -21.41 2.86
CA GLY A 183 6.23 -21.43 2.67
C GLY A 183 5.52 -20.09 2.89
N VAL A 184 6.27 -19.00 3.09
CA VAL A 184 5.75 -17.64 3.26
C VAL A 184 5.60 -17.00 1.88
N LYS A 185 4.39 -16.53 1.59
CA LYS A 185 4.04 -15.92 0.30
C LYS A 185 4.18 -14.41 0.38
N VAL A 186 4.67 -13.80 -0.69
CA VAL A 186 4.76 -12.34 -0.84
C VAL A 186 3.99 -11.91 -2.08
N VAL A 187 3.07 -10.98 -1.92
CA VAL A 187 2.23 -10.46 -2.99
C VAL A 187 2.35 -8.95 -3.00
N LEU A 188 2.36 -8.39 -4.20
CA LEU A 188 2.47 -6.98 -4.47
C LEU A 188 1.25 -6.54 -5.29
N LEU A 189 0.54 -5.54 -4.78
CA LEU A 189 -0.61 -4.93 -5.45
C LEU A 189 -0.17 -3.59 -6.03
N GLU A 190 -0.51 -3.35 -7.30
CA GLU A 190 -0.26 -2.08 -8.00
C GLU A 190 -1.56 -1.35 -8.31
N PRO A 191 -2.18 -0.67 -7.33
CA PRO A 191 -3.29 0.22 -7.62
C PRO A 191 -2.87 1.36 -8.54
N GLY A 192 -3.72 1.67 -9.51
CA GLY A 192 -3.71 2.94 -10.22
C GLY A 192 -4.22 4.10 -9.36
N ALA A 193 -4.68 5.17 -10.00
CA ALA A 193 -5.43 6.20 -9.29
C ALA A 193 -6.76 5.62 -8.78
N TYR A 194 -7.00 5.72 -7.47
CA TYR A 194 -8.23 5.32 -6.78
C TYR A 194 -8.74 6.49 -5.93
N ARG A 195 -10.04 6.53 -5.65
CA ARG A 195 -10.64 7.54 -4.76
C ARG A 195 -10.27 7.31 -3.30
N THR A 196 -9.07 7.74 -2.92
CA THR A 196 -8.60 7.74 -1.53
C THR A 196 -8.05 9.11 -1.15
N ALA A 197 -7.97 9.38 0.15
CA ALA A 197 -7.49 10.67 0.66
C ALA A 197 -5.98 10.93 0.40
N ILE A 198 -5.23 9.95 -0.11
CA ILE A 198 -3.79 10.06 -0.34
C ILE A 198 -3.45 11.18 -1.33
N TRP A 199 -4.24 11.32 -2.39
CA TRP A 199 -4.03 12.34 -3.42
C TRP A 199 -4.41 13.71 -2.89
N ASN A 200 -5.55 13.85 -2.23
CA ASN A 200 -5.97 15.15 -1.69
C ASN A 200 -5.02 15.68 -0.63
N LYS A 201 -4.50 14.81 0.25
CA LYS A 201 -3.51 15.19 1.29
C LYS A 201 -2.11 15.41 0.71
N GLY A 202 -1.71 14.62 -0.27
CA GLY A 202 -0.40 14.76 -0.92
C GLY A 202 -0.35 16.01 -1.79
N LEU A 203 -1.31 16.17 -2.70
CA LEU A 203 -1.41 17.30 -3.63
C LEU A 203 -1.55 18.64 -2.92
N SER A 204 -2.18 18.70 -1.73
CA SER A 204 -2.31 19.95 -0.98
C SER A 204 -1.01 20.44 -0.34
N GLN A 205 0.01 19.57 -0.26
CA GLN A 205 1.35 19.92 0.24
C GLN A 205 2.34 20.17 -0.91
N ILE A 206 1.94 19.95 -2.16
CA ILE A 206 2.80 20.23 -3.32
C ILE A 206 2.66 21.71 -3.68
N SER A 207 3.75 22.45 -3.56
CA SER A 207 3.88 23.82 -4.04
C SER A 207 5.23 24.03 -4.71
N THR A 208 5.31 25.08 -5.52
CA THR A 208 6.56 25.63 -6.08
C THR A 208 6.89 26.94 -5.37
N THR A 209 8.12 27.43 -5.52
CA THR A 209 8.50 28.78 -5.08
C THR A 209 7.91 29.84 -6.00
N ASP A 210 7.74 31.06 -5.48
CA ASP A 210 7.26 32.19 -6.28
C ASP A 210 8.21 32.49 -7.45
N GLY A 211 7.66 32.60 -8.66
CA GLY A 211 8.46 32.80 -9.88
C GLY A 211 9.15 31.53 -10.40
N SER A 212 8.84 30.35 -9.85
CA SER A 212 9.39 29.09 -10.31
C SER A 212 9.12 28.86 -11.81
N PRO A 213 10.13 28.40 -12.59
CA PRO A 213 9.94 28.01 -13.99
C PRO A 213 9.02 26.79 -14.14
N TYR A 214 8.73 26.06 -13.05
CA TYR A 214 7.89 24.87 -13.08
C TYR A 214 6.41 25.14 -12.81
N GLN A 215 6.02 26.36 -12.42
CA GLN A 215 4.64 26.67 -12.00
C GLN A 215 3.60 26.16 -13.00
N ALA A 216 3.75 26.50 -14.28
CA ALA A 216 2.79 26.09 -15.32
C ALA A 216 2.70 24.57 -15.48
N ARG A 217 3.82 23.85 -15.34
CA ARG A 217 3.83 22.38 -15.38
C ARG A 217 3.26 21.78 -14.10
N LEU A 218 3.53 22.36 -12.93
CA LEU A 218 2.95 21.91 -11.68
C LEU A 218 1.43 22.01 -11.75
N ASP A 219 0.91 23.15 -12.21
CA ASP A 219 -0.53 23.34 -12.35
C ASP A 219 -1.15 22.30 -13.30
N ALA A 220 -0.46 21.95 -14.39
CA ALA A 220 -0.90 20.89 -15.29
C ALA A 220 -0.92 19.50 -14.63
N VAL A 221 0.12 19.16 -13.86
CA VAL A 221 0.19 17.91 -13.08
C VAL A 221 -0.94 17.86 -12.05
N LEU A 222 -1.17 18.94 -11.30
CA LEU A 222 -2.23 19.02 -10.30
C LEU A 222 -3.62 18.93 -10.94
N ARG A 223 -3.84 19.59 -12.09
CA ARG A 223 -5.09 19.46 -12.87
C ARG A 223 -5.33 18.03 -13.33
N TYR A 224 -4.30 17.39 -13.89
CA TYR A 224 -4.37 16.00 -14.33
C TYR A 224 -4.69 15.06 -13.15
N ALA A 225 -4.01 15.23 -12.02
CA ALA A 225 -4.21 14.40 -10.83
C ALA A 225 -5.63 14.55 -10.27
N ARG A 226 -6.18 15.78 -10.20
CA ARG A 226 -7.57 16.04 -9.79
C ARG A 226 -8.58 15.36 -10.71
N LYS A 227 -8.44 15.55 -12.03
CA LYS A 227 -9.31 14.90 -13.03
C LYS A 227 -9.24 13.36 -12.96
N SER A 228 -8.04 12.83 -12.71
CA SER A 228 -7.85 11.39 -12.50
C SER A 228 -8.56 10.91 -11.24
N ALA A 229 -8.59 11.70 -10.17
CA ALA A 229 -9.29 11.37 -8.93
C ALA A 229 -10.82 11.38 -9.10
N ASP A 230 -11.38 12.30 -9.89
CA ASP A 230 -12.83 12.39 -10.14
C ASP A 230 -13.39 11.14 -10.84
N THR A 231 -12.60 10.59 -11.77
CA THR A 231 -12.95 9.39 -12.54
C THR A 231 -12.45 8.09 -11.92
N ALA A 232 -11.84 8.17 -10.73
CA ALA A 232 -11.16 7.03 -10.16
C ALA A 232 -12.15 5.93 -9.69
N PRO A 233 -11.79 4.65 -9.87
CA PRO A 233 -12.59 3.51 -9.44
C PRO A 233 -12.77 3.45 -7.92
N ASP A 234 -13.69 2.59 -7.50
CA ASP A 234 -14.01 2.36 -6.10
C ASP A 234 -12.84 1.66 -5.38
N PRO A 235 -12.29 2.25 -4.30
CA PRO A 235 -11.23 1.61 -3.52
C PRO A 235 -11.62 0.25 -2.91
N GLN A 236 -12.91 -0.08 -2.83
CA GLN A 236 -13.38 -1.41 -2.42
C GLN A 236 -12.84 -2.53 -3.32
N GLU A 237 -12.56 -2.27 -4.60
CA GLU A 237 -11.96 -3.26 -5.52
C GLU A 237 -10.62 -3.81 -5.01
N VAL A 238 -9.83 -2.98 -4.33
CA VAL A 238 -8.53 -3.38 -3.75
C VAL A 238 -8.76 -4.31 -2.56
N ALA A 239 -9.67 -3.94 -1.65
CA ALA A 239 -10.02 -4.75 -0.49
C ALA A 239 -10.59 -6.11 -0.92
N ASP A 240 -11.50 -6.13 -1.89
CA ASP A 240 -12.09 -7.36 -2.41
C ASP A 240 -11.05 -8.26 -3.08
N LEU A 241 -10.07 -7.69 -3.79
CA LEU A 241 -8.96 -8.48 -4.32
C LEU A 241 -8.11 -9.09 -3.21
N ILE A 242 -7.80 -8.32 -2.16
CA ILE A 242 -7.05 -8.84 -1.00
C ILE A 242 -7.84 -9.99 -0.36
N GLY A 243 -9.15 -9.83 -0.16
CA GLY A 243 -10.03 -10.89 0.32
C GLY A 243 -9.98 -12.15 -0.55
N ARG A 244 -9.88 -12.02 -1.88
CA ARG A 244 -9.65 -13.19 -2.76
C ARG A 244 -8.25 -13.79 -2.56
N ILE A 245 -7.21 -12.95 -2.51
CA ILE A 245 -5.80 -13.37 -2.41
C ILE A 245 -5.53 -14.19 -1.15
N VAL A 246 -6.09 -13.81 0.01
CA VAL A 246 -5.85 -14.55 1.25
C VAL A 246 -6.38 -15.99 1.20
N GLN A 247 -7.42 -16.23 0.39
CA GLN A 247 -7.98 -17.57 0.15
C GLN A 247 -7.22 -18.37 -0.92
N MET A 248 -6.31 -17.74 -1.67
CA MET A 248 -5.57 -18.44 -2.74
C MET A 248 -4.47 -19.35 -2.16
N ARG A 249 -4.41 -20.59 -2.65
CA ARG A 249 -3.30 -21.50 -2.34
C ARG A 249 -1.98 -21.04 -2.95
N SER A 250 -1.98 -20.42 -4.13
CA SER A 250 -0.76 -19.95 -4.80
C SER A 250 -0.99 -18.61 -5.51
N PRO A 251 -1.00 -17.49 -4.77
CA PRO A 251 -1.17 -16.17 -5.38
C PRO A 251 0.07 -15.80 -6.21
N ARG A 252 -0.18 -15.06 -7.29
CA ARG A 252 0.86 -14.47 -8.14
C ARG A 252 1.64 -13.41 -7.34
N LEU A 253 2.83 -13.07 -7.82
CA LEU A 253 3.58 -11.98 -7.21
C LEU A 253 2.86 -10.64 -7.41
N ARG A 254 2.38 -10.33 -8.62
CA ARG A 254 1.85 -9.00 -8.97
C ARG A 254 0.37 -9.00 -9.36
N TYR A 255 -0.35 -7.98 -8.89
CA TYR A 255 -1.71 -7.68 -9.30
C TYR A 255 -1.86 -6.18 -9.59
N VAL A 256 -2.02 -5.82 -10.87
CA VAL A 256 -2.27 -4.44 -11.29
C VAL A 256 -3.77 -4.16 -11.29
N LEU A 257 -4.17 -3.08 -10.60
CA LEU A 257 -5.56 -2.62 -10.51
C LEU A 257 -5.73 -1.19 -11.06
N GLY A 258 -6.97 -0.81 -11.31
CA GLY A 258 -7.33 0.49 -11.87
C GLY A 258 -7.54 0.46 -13.39
N ARG A 259 -8.49 1.28 -13.85
CA ARG A 259 -8.84 1.38 -15.28
C ARG A 259 -7.64 1.89 -16.06
N GLY A 260 -7.28 1.21 -17.14
CA GLY A 260 -6.18 1.61 -18.02
C GLY A 260 -4.77 1.33 -17.48
N SER A 261 -4.59 1.00 -16.19
CA SER A 261 -3.28 0.74 -15.58
C SER A 261 -2.48 -0.32 -16.33
N ARG A 262 -3.11 -1.45 -16.69
CA ARG A 262 -2.45 -2.53 -17.43
C ARG A 262 -2.01 -2.13 -18.83
N LEU A 263 -2.83 -1.32 -19.51
CA LEU A 263 -2.52 -0.82 -20.86
C LEU A 263 -1.36 0.18 -20.79
N MET A 264 -1.37 1.08 -19.81
CA MET A 264 -0.30 2.06 -19.60
C MET A 264 1.04 1.37 -19.30
N ILE A 265 1.05 0.40 -18.38
CA ILE A 265 2.25 -0.37 -18.05
C ILE A 265 2.72 -1.21 -19.25
N GLY A 266 1.80 -1.85 -19.97
CA GLY A 266 2.12 -2.57 -21.20
C GLY A 266 2.75 -1.65 -22.25
N GLY A 267 2.18 -0.45 -22.43
CA GLY A 267 2.70 0.58 -23.32
C GLY A 267 4.10 1.04 -22.92
N ARG A 268 4.35 1.32 -21.64
CA ARG A 268 5.69 1.68 -21.13
C ARG A 268 6.74 0.62 -21.48
N ASN A 269 6.40 -0.67 -21.33
CA ASN A 269 7.34 -1.76 -21.51
C ASN A 269 7.60 -2.11 -22.99
N LEU A 270 6.69 -1.73 -23.89
CA LEU A 270 6.76 -2.07 -25.32
C LEU A 270 7.16 -0.89 -26.21
N LEU A 271 6.79 0.34 -25.84
CA LEU A 271 7.07 1.53 -26.64
C LEU A 271 8.53 1.97 -26.43
N PRO A 272 9.21 2.46 -27.49
CA PRO A 272 10.47 3.17 -27.32
C PRO A 272 10.27 4.36 -26.37
N TRP A 273 11.26 4.63 -25.52
CA TRP A 273 11.15 5.65 -24.46
C TRP A 273 10.65 7.01 -24.97
N GLY A 274 11.19 7.50 -26.09
CA GLY A 274 10.77 8.80 -26.65
C GLY A 274 9.29 8.88 -27.06
N TRP A 275 8.64 7.74 -27.35
CA TRP A 275 7.20 7.71 -27.64
C TRP A 275 6.40 7.81 -26.35
N PHE A 276 6.79 7.06 -25.33
CA PHE A 276 6.18 7.14 -24.01
C PHE A 276 6.32 8.55 -23.41
N GLU A 277 7.50 9.15 -23.53
CA GLU A 277 7.76 10.53 -23.11
C GLU A 277 6.83 11.53 -23.79
N ARG A 278 6.60 11.40 -25.10
CA ARG A 278 5.65 12.26 -25.85
C ARG A 278 4.21 12.07 -25.39
N ILE A 279 3.79 10.85 -25.04
CA ILE A 279 2.46 10.58 -24.49
C ILE A 279 2.29 11.29 -23.14
N VAL A 280 3.28 11.18 -22.25
CA VAL A 280 3.26 11.86 -20.95
C VAL A 280 3.24 13.38 -21.13
N ALA A 281 4.07 13.93 -22.02
CA ALA A 281 4.10 15.35 -22.32
C ALA A 281 2.77 15.85 -22.91
N TRP A 282 2.09 15.04 -23.74
CA TRP A 282 0.78 15.37 -24.29
C TRP A 282 -0.32 15.37 -23.22
N ALA A 283 -0.29 14.45 -22.26
CA ALA A 283 -1.26 14.39 -21.17
C ALA A 283 -1.16 15.57 -20.19
N LEU A 284 -0.04 16.29 -20.19
CA LEU A 284 0.23 17.47 -19.36
C LEU A 284 0.04 18.81 -20.11
N LYS A 285 -0.51 18.78 -21.32
CA LYS A 285 -0.97 19.98 -22.04
C LYS A 285 -2.44 20.24 -21.73
#